data_AF-A0A917KTB5-F1
#
_entry.id   AF-A0A917KTB5-F1
#
_cell.length_a   1.000
_cell.length_b   1.000
_cell.length_c   1.000
_cell.angle_alpha   90.00
_cell.angle_beta   90.00
_cell.angle_gamma   90.00
#
_symmetry.space_group_name_H-M   'P 1'
#
loop_
_entity.id
_entity.type
_entity.pdbx_description
1 polymer ?
#
loop_
_entity_poly.entity_id
_entity_poly.type
_entity_poly.pdbx_seq_one_letter_code
_entity_poly.pdbx_strand_id
1 'polypeptide(L)'
;MREAVEEAEQRGRRALLPLWRTTQARHLLDAGQLAVAEQELDAAEQATAATGLSFTGELAALATRARVAFHTGDDATIEACTARAHVCLSSNDPQQRQIGAWIALITAAYRDRHVTGHQLSSAAAYSRRGHVHTAGIDPADAVMLVRAALVSGLREVAASAVEFAESRAQRNPRFPLFEAVATHARGLLEADRGRLMDAAERYGSSRPLLRAQAWEDAGGLPAAAGFAEAQACFERALEEYEACGAHRDSRRARSRLRKLGVRPAAAANAPDIEWRGLTRLNWVSYA
;
A
#
# COMPACT_ATOMS: atom_id res chain seq x y z
N MET A 1 -7.89 -21.76 9.89
CA MET A 1 -7.91 -21.54 8.42
C MET A 1 -7.21 -22.66 7.67
N ARG A 2 -5.98 -23.04 8.04
CA ARG A 2 -5.29 -24.22 7.47
C ARG A 2 -6.13 -25.50 7.57
N GLU A 3 -6.71 -25.79 8.74
CA GLU A 3 -7.65 -26.89 8.95
C GLU A 3 -8.90 -26.82 8.05
N ALA A 4 -9.40 -25.61 7.74
CA ALA A 4 -10.55 -25.44 6.86
C ALA A 4 -10.23 -25.71 5.38
N VAL A 5 -8.99 -25.42 4.96
CA VAL A 5 -8.47 -25.77 3.62
C VAL A 5 -8.32 -27.29 3.50
N GLU A 6 -7.68 -27.92 4.49
CA GLU A 6 -7.50 -29.38 4.54
C GLU A 6 -8.84 -30.12 4.62
N GLU A 7 -9.78 -29.63 5.43
CA GLU A 7 -11.13 -30.19 5.53
C GLU A 7 -11.93 -30.05 4.23
N ALA A 8 -11.81 -28.92 3.52
CA ALA A 8 -12.47 -28.74 2.22
C ALA A 8 -11.92 -29.70 1.16
N GLU A 9 -10.62 -29.98 1.18
CA GLU A 9 -9.97 -30.98 0.33
C GLU A 9 -10.45 -32.39 0.67
N GLN A 10 -10.56 -32.73 1.95
CA GLN A 10 -10.98 -34.07 2.42
C GLN A 10 -12.49 -34.34 2.25
N ARG A 11 -13.35 -33.33 2.39
CA ARG A 11 -14.83 -33.49 2.33
C ARG A 11 -15.43 -33.29 0.93
N GLY A 12 -14.61 -33.22 -0.12
CA GLY A 12 -15.09 -33.08 -1.50
C GLY A 12 -15.69 -31.70 -1.84
N ARG A 13 -15.45 -30.67 -1.02
CA ARG A 13 -15.91 -29.28 -1.28
C ARG A 13 -14.92 -28.52 -2.16
N ARG A 14 -14.41 -29.19 -3.21
CA ARG A 14 -13.35 -28.68 -4.09
C ARG A 14 -13.71 -27.33 -4.75
N ALA A 15 -14.99 -27.08 -4.99
CA ALA A 15 -15.49 -25.82 -5.55
C ALA A 15 -15.22 -24.58 -4.66
N LEU A 16 -15.00 -24.75 -3.36
CA LEU A 16 -14.69 -23.64 -2.44
C LEU A 16 -13.19 -23.44 -2.20
N LEU A 17 -12.35 -24.36 -2.66
CA LEU A 17 -10.91 -24.34 -2.42
C LEU A 17 -10.24 -23.04 -2.91
N PRO A 18 -10.54 -22.51 -4.12
CA PRO A 18 -9.98 -21.24 -4.56
C PRO A 18 -10.28 -20.06 -3.63
N LEU A 19 -11.50 -20.02 -3.07
CA LEU A 19 -11.92 -18.96 -2.15
C LEU A 19 -11.14 -19.02 -0.83
N TRP A 20 -10.99 -20.22 -0.24
CA TRP A 20 -10.27 -20.39 1.01
C TRP A 20 -8.78 -20.08 0.86
N ARG A 21 -8.16 -20.55 -0.22
CA ARG A 21 -6.76 -20.24 -0.55
C ARG A 21 -6.52 -18.75 -0.76
N THR A 22 -7.43 -18.07 -1.48
CA THR A 22 -7.39 -16.60 -1.63
C THR A 22 -7.46 -15.89 -0.28
N THR A 23 -8.33 -16.35 0.63
CA THR A 23 -8.46 -15.76 1.97
C THR A 23 -7.22 -16.02 2.81
N GLN A 24 -6.64 -17.22 2.73
CA GLN A 24 -5.39 -17.57 3.39
C GLN A 24 -4.22 -16.72 2.88
N ALA A 25 -4.09 -16.54 1.56
CA ALA A 25 -3.07 -15.69 0.95
C ALA A 25 -3.11 -14.25 1.48
N ARG A 26 -4.31 -13.69 1.67
CA ARG A 26 -4.46 -12.34 2.26
C ARG A 26 -3.98 -12.27 3.70
N HIS A 27 -4.31 -13.26 4.52
CA HIS A 27 -3.80 -13.33 5.89
C HIS A 27 -2.28 -13.52 5.94
N LEU A 28 -1.72 -14.31 5.01
CA LEU A 28 -0.28 -14.50 4.89
C LEU A 28 0.43 -13.19 4.47
N LEU A 29 -0.12 -12.46 3.49
CA LEU A 29 0.34 -11.13 3.12
C LEU A 29 0.31 -10.18 4.33
N ASP A 30 -0.78 -10.16 5.07
CA ASP A 30 -0.94 -9.32 6.26
C ASP A 30 0.07 -9.64 7.36
N ALA A 31 0.44 -10.92 7.49
CA ALA A 31 1.47 -11.42 8.40
C ALA A 31 2.91 -11.28 7.85
N GLY A 32 3.09 -10.68 6.67
CA GLY A 32 4.42 -10.51 6.05
C GLY A 32 5.00 -11.76 5.39
N GLN A 33 4.24 -12.85 5.27
CA GLN A 33 4.69 -14.11 4.67
C GLN A 33 4.49 -14.09 3.14
N LEU A 34 5.18 -13.17 2.45
CA LEU A 34 4.96 -12.86 1.03
C LEU A 34 5.15 -14.07 0.11
N ALA A 35 6.21 -14.86 0.31
CA ALA A 35 6.48 -16.03 -0.53
C ALA A 35 5.40 -17.12 -0.38
N VAL A 36 4.90 -17.34 0.84
CA VAL A 36 3.83 -18.31 1.11
C VAL A 36 2.49 -17.80 0.60
N ALA A 37 2.25 -16.49 0.69
CA ALA A 37 1.05 -15.87 0.11
C ALA A 37 0.99 -16.10 -1.41
N GLU A 38 2.12 -15.95 -2.12
CA GLU A 38 2.17 -16.21 -3.56
C GLU A 38 1.90 -17.69 -3.90
N GLN A 39 2.46 -18.63 -3.13
CA GLN A 39 2.18 -20.06 -3.30
C GLN A 39 0.68 -20.39 -3.15
N GLU A 40 0.01 -19.77 -2.18
CA GLU A 40 -1.44 -19.94 -2.01
C GLU A 40 -2.26 -19.32 -3.15
N LEU A 41 -1.79 -18.21 -3.74
CA LEU A 41 -2.42 -17.60 -4.90
C LEU A 41 -2.28 -18.48 -6.15
N ASP A 42 -1.10 -19.07 -6.37
CA ASP A 42 -0.85 -20.02 -7.46
C ASP A 42 -1.71 -21.27 -7.30
N ALA A 43 -1.81 -21.81 -6.09
CA ALA A 43 -2.68 -22.94 -5.80
C ALA A 43 -4.17 -22.61 -6.00
N ALA A 44 -4.60 -21.39 -5.65
CA ALA A 44 -5.97 -20.94 -5.90
C ALA A 44 -6.28 -20.85 -7.41
N GLU A 45 -5.34 -20.35 -8.21
CA GLU A 45 -5.47 -20.24 -9.66
C GLU A 45 -5.54 -21.62 -10.33
N GLN A 46 -4.68 -22.56 -9.93
CA GLN A 46 -4.71 -23.94 -10.40
C GLN A 46 -6.04 -24.64 -10.05
N ALA A 47 -6.54 -24.45 -8.82
CA ALA A 47 -7.83 -25.00 -8.40
C ALA A 47 -9.01 -24.39 -9.19
N THR A 48 -8.93 -23.12 -9.56
CA THR A 48 -9.92 -22.45 -10.41
C THR A 48 -9.92 -23.05 -11.81
N ALA A 49 -8.74 -23.21 -12.42
CA ALA A 49 -8.59 -23.84 -13.72
C ALA A 49 -9.10 -25.29 -13.74
N ALA A 50 -8.87 -26.05 -12.67
CA ALA A 50 -9.30 -27.45 -12.56
C ALA A 50 -10.82 -27.60 -12.37
N THR A 51 -11.48 -26.64 -11.71
CA THR A 51 -12.93 -26.69 -11.46
C THR A 51 -13.74 -26.04 -12.58
N GLY A 52 -13.15 -25.12 -13.36
CA GLY A 52 -13.84 -24.35 -14.39
C GLY A 52 -14.92 -23.40 -13.85
N LEU A 53 -15.04 -23.30 -12.52
CA LEU A 53 -16.04 -22.47 -11.86
C LEU A 53 -15.40 -21.13 -11.52
N SER A 54 -15.89 -20.08 -12.18
CA SER A 54 -15.53 -18.74 -11.77
C SER A 54 -16.17 -18.40 -10.43
N PHE A 55 -15.40 -17.79 -9.55
CA PHE A 55 -15.89 -17.33 -8.26
C PHE A 55 -15.48 -15.88 -8.04
N THR A 56 -16.29 -15.14 -7.28
CA THR A 56 -16.12 -13.71 -7.01
C THR A 56 -14.77 -13.35 -6.35
N GLY A 57 -14.01 -14.35 -5.88
CA GLY A 57 -12.71 -14.17 -5.25
C GLY A 57 -11.52 -14.13 -6.21
N GLU A 58 -11.66 -14.44 -7.51
CA GLU A 58 -10.54 -14.34 -8.47
C GLU A 58 -9.93 -12.94 -8.53
N LEU A 59 -10.79 -11.91 -8.58
CA LEU A 59 -10.32 -10.52 -8.61
C LEU A 59 -9.73 -10.09 -7.26
N ALA A 60 -10.18 -10.69 -6.14
CA ALA A 60 -9.57 -10.47 -4.84
C ALA A 60 -8.19 -11.15 -4.74
N ALA A 61 -8.03 -12.33 -5.34
CA ALA A 61 -6.73 -12.99 -5.50
C ALA A 61 -5.79 -12.12 -6.32
N LEU A 62 -6.26 -11.56 -7.43
CA LEU A 62 -5.49 -10.64 -8.26
C LEU A 62 -5.06 -9.36 -7.51
N ALA A 63 -5.95 -8.74 -6.74
CA ALA A 63 -5.58 -7.60 -5.90
C ALA A 63 -4.54 -7.95 -4.83
N THR A 64 -4.64 -9.15 -4.25
CA THR A 64 -3.66 -9.67 -3.28
C THR A 64 -2.31 -9.91 -3.95
N ARG A 65 -2.30 -10.55 -5.13
CA ARG A 65 -1.12 -10.77 -5.95
C ARG A 65 -0.44 -9.45 -6.35
N ALA A 66 -1.22 -8.44 -6.74
CA ALA A 66 -0.68 -7.10 -7.02
C ALA A 66 0.00 -6.48 -5.79
N ARG A 67 -0.53 -6.68 -4.57
CA ARG A 67 0.11 -6.23 -3.33
C ARG A 67 1.38 -7.02 -3.00
N VAL A 68 1.38 -8.34 -3.19
CA VAL A 68 2.60 -9.17 -3.01
C VAL A 68 3.70 -8.69 -3.97
N ALA A 69 3.37 -8.60 -5.27
CA ALA A 69 4.27 -8.11 -6.30
C ALA A 69 4.76 -6.67 -6.03
N PHE A 70 3.90 -5.82 -5.45
CA PHE A 70 4.28 -4.47 -5.04
C PHE A 70 5.43 -4.49 -4.02
N HIS A 71 5.37 -5.38 -3.03
CA HIS A 71 6.37 -5.48 -1.97
C HIS A 71 7.65 -6.21 -2.42
N THR A 72 7.51 -7.27 -3.22
CA THR A 72 8.65 -8.05 -3.72
C THR A 72 9.39 -7.36 -4.87
N GLY A 73 8.70 -6.50 -5.62
CA GLY A 73 9.25 -5.86 -6.81
C GLY A 73 9.21 -6.76 -8.05
N ASP A 74 8.14 -7.54 -8.19
CA ASP A 74 7.91 -8.37 -9.37
C ASP A 74 7.23 -7.57 -10.48
N ASP A 75 8.05 -7.02 -11.37
CA ASP A 75 7.59 -6.19 -12.49
C ASP A 75 6.67 -6.95 -13.46
N ALA A 76 6.92 -8.24 -13.69
CA ALA A 76 6.14 -9.06 -14.60
C ALA A 76 4.73 -9.28 -14.06
N THR A 77 4.62 -9.60 -12.77
CA THR A 77 3.31 -9.75 -12.11
C THR A 77 2.57 -8.42 -12.02
N ILE A 78 3.24 -7.29 -11.78
CA ILE A 78 2.63 -5.96 -11.83
C ILE A 78 2.08 -5.64 -13.23
N GLU A 79 2.80 -6.01 -14.29
CA GLU A 79 2.35 -5.81 -15.67
C GLU A 79 1.09 -6.65 -15.97
N ALA A 80 1.10 -7.93 -15.60
CA ALA A 80 -0.06 -8.82 -15.75
C ALA A 80 -1.29 -8.30 -14.97
N CYS A 81 -1.09 -7.82 -13.74
CA CYS A 81 -2.15 -7.21 -12.94
C CYS A 81 -2.68 -5.92 -13.60
N THR A 82 -1.80 -5.11 -14.19
CA THR A 82 -2.19 -3.89 -14.90
C THR A 82 -3.06 -4.19 -16.12
N ALA A 83 -2.66 -5.16 -16.94
CA ALA A 83 -3.44 -5.60 -18.10
C ALA A 83 -4.83 -6.10 -17.70
N ARG A 84 -4.92 -6.91 -16.64
CA ARG A 84 -6.21 -7.42 -16.14
C ARG A 84 -7.08 -6.33 -15.51
N ALA A 85 -6.48 -5.36 -14.82
CA ALA A 85 -7.18 -4.20 -14.28
C ALA A 85 -7.85 -3.38 -15.38
N HIS A 86 -7.17 -3.16 -16.52
CA HIS A 86 -7.74 -2.47 -17.68
C HIS A 86 -8.99 -3.16 -18.22
N VAL A 87 -9.00 -4.49 -18.32
CA VAL A 87 -10.19 -5.24 -18.73
C VAL A 87 -11.34 -5.04 -17.74
N CYS A 88 -11.04 -5.10 -16.43
CA CYS A 88 -12.05 -4.94 -15.38
C CYS A 88 -12.68 -3.54 -15.37
N LEU A 89 -11.90 -2.50 -15.67
CA LEU A 89 -12.38 -1.12 -15.75
C LEU A 89 -13.42 -0.91 -16.86
N SER A 90 -13.36 -1.69 -17.94
CA SER A 90 -14.34 -1.68 -19.04
C SER A 90 -15.56 -2.57 -18.80
N SER A 91 -15.63 -3.29 -17.68
CA SER A 91 -16.74 -4.19 -17.38
C SER A 91 -18.05 -3.44 -17.11
N ASN A 92 -19.18 -4.05 -17.47
CA ASN A 92 -20.50 -3.57 -17.09
C ASN A 92 -20.83 -3.83 -15.61
N ASP A 93 -20.12 -4.76 -14.95
CA ASP A 93 -20.28 -5.05 -13.53
C ASP A 93 -19.57 -3.98 -12.66
N PRO A 94 -20.32 -3.22 -11.81
CA PRO A 94 -19.72 -2.25 -10.89
C PRO A 94 -18.66 -2.84 -9.95
N GLN A 95 -18.81 -4.08 -9.51
CA GLN A 95 -17.84 -4.71 -8.60
C GLN A 95 -16.51 -4.97 -9.32
N GLN A 96 -16.56 -5.45 -10.56
CA GLN A 96 -15.37 -5.61 -11.40
C GLN A 96 -14.68 -4.28 -11.67
N ARG A 97 -15.44 -3.21 -11.98
CA ARG A 97 -14.84 -1.88 -12.17
C ARG A 97 -14.16 -1.36 -10.90
N GLN A 98 -14.77 -1.56 -9.74
CA GLN A 98 -14.23 -1.09 -8.45
C GLN A 98 -12.91 -1.80 -8.10
N ILE A 99 -12.88 -3.14 -8.20
CA ILE A 99 -11.65 -3.88 -7.92
C ILE A 99 -10.58 -3.65 -8.99
N GLY A 100 -10.98 -3.46 -10.25
CA GLY A 100 -10.08 -3.01 -11.33
C GLY A 100 -9.46 -1.65 -11.03
N ALA A 101 -10.24 -0.69 -10.52
CA ALA A 101 -9.73 0.61 -10.09
C ALA A 101 -8.79 0.50 -8.88
N TRP A 102 -9.06 -0.40 -7.94
CA TRP A 102 -8.18 -0.68 -6.81
C TRP A 102 -6.83 -1.27 -7.27
N ILE A 103 -6.83 -2.25 -8.17
CA ILE A 103 -5.60 -2.82 -8.75
C ILE A 103 -4.84 -1.75 -9.54
N ALA A 104 -5.53 -0.95 -10.34
CA ALA A 104 -4.91 0.15 -11.08
C ALA A 104 -4.26 1.19 -10.16
N LEU A 105 -4.82 1.44 -8.97
CA LEU A 105 -4.19 2.28 -7.95
C LEU A 105 -2.90 1.65 -7.41
N ILE A 106 -2.92 0.36 -7.07
CA ILE A 106 -1.74 -0.37 -6.59
C ILE A 106 -0.61 -0.30 -7.64
N THR A 107 -0.92 -0.56 -8.91
CA THR A 107 0.09 -0.57 -9.97
C THR A 107 0.55 0.84 -10.36
N ALA A 108 -0.32 1.86 -10.24
CA ALA A 108 0.10 3.25 -10.37
C ALA A 108 1.07 3.65 -9.26
N ALA A 109 0.78 3.31 -7.99
CA ALA A 109 1.65 3.55 -6.86
C ALA A 109 2.99 2.81 -6.99
N TYR A 110 2.98 1.58 -7.53
CA TYR A 110 4.20 0.83 -7.78
C TYR A 110 5.16 1.55 -8.74
N ARG A 111 4.60 2.21 -9.76
CA ARG A 111 5.34 2.93 -10.81
C ARG A 111 5.52 4.43 -10.48
N ASP A 112 5.21 4.85 -9.26
CA ASP A 112 5.26 6.25 -8.82
C ASP A 112 4.47 7.21 -9.74
N ARG A 113 3.33 6.73 -10.29
CA ARG A 113 2.46 7.52 -11.18
C ARG A 113 1.39 8.25 -10.38
N HIS A 114 1.18 9.52 -10.71
CA HIS A 114 0.03 10.29 -10.20
C HIS A 114 -1.29 9.72 -10.72
N VAL A 115 -2.33 9.84 -9.89
CA VAL A 115 -3.68 9.40 -10.20
C VAL A 115 -4.64 10.58 -10.14
N THR A 116 -5.66 10.55 -11.00
CA THR A 116 -6.71 11.58 -11.01
C THR A 116 -7.69 11.39 -9.85
N GLY A 117 -8.41 12.46 -9.48
CA GLY A 117 -9.47 12.38 -8.46
C GLY A 117 -10.57 11.36 -8.80
N HIS A 118 -10.88 11.19 -10.09
CA HIS A 118 -11.83 10.18 -10.55
C HIS A 118 -11.32 8.74 -10.32
N GLN A 119 -10.04 8.48 -10.65
CA GLN A 119 -9.43 7.17 -10.41
C GLN A 119 -9.37 6.84 -8.92
N LEU A 120 -8.98 7.79 -8.08
CA LEU A 120 -9.01 7.62 -6.62
C LEU A 120 -10.41 7.41 -6.08
N SER A 121 -11.41 8.15 -6.57
CA SER A 121 -12.80 7.99 -6.12
C SER A 121 -13.34 6.60 -6.47
N SER A 122 -13.00 6.11 -7.66
CA SER A 122 -13.37 4.76 -8.12
C SER A 122 -12.70 3.68 -7.29
N ALA A 123 -11.40 3.83 -6.99
CA ALA A 123 -10.66 2.93 -6.11
C ALA A 123 -11.19 2.99 -4.66
N ALA A 124 -11.49 4.17 -4.12
CA ALA A 124 -12.04 4.33 -2.78
C ALA A 124 -13.47 3.76 -2.64
N ALA A 125 -14.20 3.59 -3.74
CA ALA A 125 -15.50 2.91 -3.73
C ALA A 125 -15.36 1.42 -3.42
N TYR A 126 -14.24 0.79 -3.83
CA TYR A 126 -13.89 -0.56 -3.42
C TYR A 126 -13.81 -0.61 -1.89
N SER A 127 -12.95 0.22 -1.27
CA SER A 127 -12.69 0.17 0.17
C SER A 127 -13.90 0.53 1.07
N ARG A 128 -14.84 1.32 0.55
CA ARG A 128 -16.02 1.79 1.30
C ARG A 128 -17.20 0.82 1.29
N ARG A 129 -17.33 -0.05 0.28
CA ARG A 129 -18.42 -1.03 0.19
C ARG A 129 -18.01 -2.35 0.84
N GLY A 130 -18.04 -2.36 2.17
CA GLY A 130 -17.64 -3.49 3.02
C GLY A 130 -18.50 -4.77 2.98
N HIS A 131 -19.33 -5.00 1.95
CA HIS A 131 -20.37 -6.04 2.01
C HIS A 131 -20.40 -7.07 0.86
N VAL A 132 -19.48 -7.03 -0.12
CA VAL A 132 -19.56 -7.94 -1.30
C VAL A 132 -18.40 -8.91 -1.42
N HIS A 133 -17.52 -8.98 -0.42
CA HIS A 133 -16.48 -10.00 -0.37
C HIS A 133 -16.64 -10.86 0.87
N THR A 134 -16.79 -12.17 0.66
CA THR A 134 -16.77 -13.23 1.69
C THR A 134 -15.53 -13.19 2.58
N ALA A 135 -14.48 -12.45 2.19
CA ALA A 135 -13.23 -12.28 2.93
C ALA A 135 -12.98 -10.84 3.47
N GLY A 136 -13.96 -9.93 3.40
CA GLY A 136 -13.84 -8.55 3.89
C GLY A 136 -12.83 -7.68 3.10
N ILE A 137 -12.75 -6.39 3.40
CA ILE A 137 -11.76 -5.43 2.86
C ILE A 137 -10.79 -5.09 3.99
N ASP A 138 -9.49 -5.01 3.69
CA ASP A 138 -8.45 -4.66 4.66
C ASP A 138 -8.59 -3.18 5.09
N PRO A 139 -8.77 -2.88 6.40
CA PRO A 139 -8.84 -1.50 6.88
C PRO A 139 -7.64 -0.65 6.44
N ALA A 140 -6.47 -1.27 6.26
CA ALA A 140 -5.23 -0.58 5.93
C ALA A 140 -5.18 -0.03 4.50
N ASP A 141 -6.11 -0.42 3.63
CA ASP A 141 -6.24 0.15 2.27
C ASP A 141 -6.44 1.68 2.32
N ALA A 142 -6.99 2.22 3.41
CA ALA A 142 -7.12 3.66 3.65
C ALA A 142 -5.77 4.39 3.64
N VAL A 143 -4.71 3.77 4.18
CA VAL A 143 -3.37 4.37 4.21
C VAL A 143 -2.79 4.52 2.80
N MET A 144 -3.00 3.53 1.94
CA MET A 144 -2.57 3.59 0.54
C MET A 144 -3.35 4.65 -0.24
N LEU A 145 -4.66 4.77 -0.01
CA LEU A 145 -5.49 5.83 -0.60
C LEU A 145 -4.98 7.23 -0.22
N VAL A 146 -4.69 7.45 1.07
CA VAL A 146 -4.14 8.72 1.55
C VAL A 146 -2.79 9.00 0.89
N ARG A 147 -1.87 8.04 0.84
CA ARG A 147 -0.57 8.23 0.17
C ARG A 147 -0.72 8.59 -1.30
N ALA A 148 -1.53 7.84 -2.04
CA ALA A 148 -1.75 8.10 -3.47
C ALA A 148 -2.40 9.46 -3.72
N ALA A 149 -3.34 9.88 -2.87
CA ALA A 149 -3.96 11.19 -2.92
C ALA A 149 -2.96 12.31 -2.65
N LEU A 150 -2.13 12.19 -1.60
CA LEU A 150 -1.12 13.19 -1.25
C LEU A 150 -0.05 13.33 -2.33
N VAL A 151 0.48 12.21 -2.85
CA VAL A 151 1.44 12.22 -3.98
C VAL A 151 0.84 12.88 -5.22
N SER A 152 -0.48 12.74 -5.43
CA SER A 152 -1.19 13.37 -6.56
C SER A 152 -1.65 14.80 -6.30
N GLY A 153 -1.31 15.40 -5.14
CA GLY A 153 -1.74 16.76 -4.77
C GLY A 153 -3.22 16.90 -4.43
N LEU A 154 -3.93 15.78 -4.23
CA LEU A 154 -5.38 15.73 -4.00
C LEU A 154 -5.69 15.71 -2.50
N ARG A 155 -5.33 16.79 -1.80
CA ARG A 155 -5.39 16.88 -0.33
C ARG A 155 -6.80 16.67 0.24
N GLU A 156 -7.84 17.20 -0.41
CA GLU A 156 -9.23 17.00 0.02
C GLU A 156 -9.66 15.53 -0.05
N VAL A 157 -9.19 14.80 -1.06
CA VAL A 157 -9.45 13.35 -1.18
C VAL A 157 -8.72 12.59 -0.07
N ALA A 158 -7.50 12.99 0.27
CA ALA A 158 -6.76 12.44 1.40
C ALA A 158 -7.49 12.69 2.72
N ALA A 159 -7.98 13.92 2.96
CA ALA A 159 -8.74 14.27 4.16
C ALA A 159 -10.00 13.41 4.31
N SER A 160 -10.79 13.25 3.23
CA SER A 160 -11.97 12.39 3.25
C SER A 160 -11.65 10.91 3.56
N ALA A 161 -10.51 10.40 3.07
CA ALA A 161 -10.07 9.04 3.38
C ALA A 161 -9.62 8.89 4.86
N VAL A 162 -9.00 9.92 5.44
CA VAL A 162 -8.65 9.97 6.87
C VAL A 162 -9.92 9.97 7.72
N GLU A 163 -10.89 10.82 7.43
CA GLU A 163 -12.17 10.89 8.16
C GLU A 163 -12.91 9.54 8.11
N PHE A 164 -12.86 8.85 6.96
CA PHE A 164 -13.43 7.51 6.83
C PHE A 164 -12.71 6.49 7.75
N ALA A 165 -11.38 6.52 7.82
CA ALA A 165 -10.60 5.66 8.71
C ALA A 165 -10.91 5.95 10.20
N GLU A 166 -11.00 7.22 10.58
CA GLU A 166 -11.35 7.65 11.94
C GLU A 166 -12.78 7.24 12.33
N SER A 167 -13.75 7.42 11.43
CA SER A 167 -15.11 6.93 11.62
C SER A 167 -15.16 5.41 11.82
N ARG A 168 -14.29 4.65 11.13
CA ARG A 168 -14.17 3.20 11.32
C ARG A 168 -13.56 2.87 12.69
N ALA A 169 -12.54 3.58 13.13
CA ALA A 169 -11.95 3.41 14.46
C ALA A 169 -12.97 3.67 15.58
N GLN A 170 -13.70 4.79 15.51
CA GLN A 170 -14.72 5.16 16.50
C GLN A 170 -15.84 4.11 16.60
N ARG A 171 -16.25 3.52 15.48
CA ARG A 171 -17.30 2.47 15.45
C ARG A 171 -16.79 1.09 15.84
N ASN A 172 -15.48 0.88 15.91
CA ASN A 172 -14.85 -0.42 16.14
C ASN A 172 -13.79 -0.35 17.25
N PRO A 173 -14.09 0.18 18.45
CA PRO A 173 -13.09 0.45 19.49
C PRO A 173 -12.45 -0.83 20.07
N ARG A 174 -13.07 -1.99 19.87
CA ARG A 174 -12.54 -3.29 20.33
C ARG A 174 -11.45 -3.85 19.41
N PHE A 175 -11.16 -3.21 18.29
CA PHE A 175 -10.24 -3.69 17.26
C PHE A 175 -9.12 -2.66 17.05
N PRO A 176 -7.99 -2.80 17.77
CA PRO A 176 -6.89 -1.81 17.77
C PRO A 176 -6.35 -1.47 16.38
N LEU A 177 -6.47 -2.38 15.41
CA LEU A 177 -6.06 -2.17 14.02
C LEU A 177 -6.71 -0.91 13.40
N PHE A 178 -7.99 -0.64 13.69
CA PHE A 178 -8.65 0.53 13.10
C PHE A 178 -8.08 1.84 13.65
N GLU A 179 -7.75 1.90 14.93
CA GLU A 179 -7.10 3.05 15.54
C GLU A 179 -5.69 3.25 14.97
N ALA A 180 -4.89 2.17 14.87
CA ALA A 180 -3.56 2.22 14.26
C ALA A 180 -3.61 2.77 12.82
N VAL A 181 -4.56 2.30 12.00
CA VAL A 181 -4.79 2.78 10.63
C VAL A 181 -5.21 4.25 10.60
N ALA A 182 -6.13 4.66 11.48
CA ALA A 182 -6.57 6.05 11.55
C ALA A 182 -5.42 6.99 11.95
N THR A 183 -4.62 6.61 12.96
CA THR A 183 -3.42 7.34 13.38
C THR A 183 -2.40 7.45 12.23
N HIS A 184 -2.14 6.35 11.51
CA HIS A 184 -1.24 6.35 10.36
C HIS A 184 -1.72 7.31 9.27
N ALA A 185 -2.98 7.16 8.85
CA ALA A 185 -3.59 7.96 7.78
C ALA A 185 -3.57 9.46 8.13
N ARG A 186 -3.90 9.78 9.39
CA ARG A 186 -3.87 11.15 9.91
C ARG A 186 -2.44 11.71 9.98
N GLY A 187 -1.47 10.92 10.43
CA GLY A 187 -0.05 11.30 10.46
C GLY A 187 0.50 11.65 9.08
N LEU A 188 0.09 10.92 8.04
CA LEU A 188 0.42 11.25 6.65
C LEU A 188 -0.16 12.59 6.21
N LEU A 189 -1.45 12.83 6.48
CA LEU A 189 -2.15 14.06 6.08
C LEU A 189 -1.55 15.31 6.71
N GLU A 190 -1.16 15.21 7.99
CA GLU A 190 -0.63 16.32 8.79
C GLU A 190 0.89 16.42 8.75
N ALA A 191 1.58 15.48 8.08
CA ALA A 191 3.03 15.35 8.12
C ALA A 191 3.56 15.31 9.57
N ASP A 192 2.86 14.56 10.43
CA ASP A 192 3.16 14.42 11.86
C ASP A 192 3.98 13.15 12.11
N ARG A 193 5.29 13.31 12.34
CA ARG A 193 6.20 12.20 12.62
C ARG A 193 5.79 11.43 13.88
N GLY A 194 5.39 12.13 14.94
CA GLY A 194 5.03 11.50 16.21
C GLY A 194 3.86 10.54 16.03
N ARG A 195 2.84 10.95 15.25
CA ARG A 195 1.71 10.08 14.90
C ARG A 195 2.11 8.89 14.04
N LEU A 196 3.02 9.06 13.08
CA LEU A 196 3.50 7.94 12.26
C LEU A 196 4.26 6.91 13.10
N MET A 197 5.08 7.37 14.04
CA MET A 197 5.78 6.49 14.99
C MET A 197 4.80 5.79 15.95
N ASP A 198 3.81 6.51 16.49
CA ASP A 198 2.75 5.92 17.32
C ASP A 198 1.95 4.85 16.56
N ALA A 199 1.61 5.12 15.29
CA ALA A 199 0.95 4.13 14.44
C ALA A 199 1.82 2.87 14.23
N ALA A 200 3.13 3.04 14.01
CA ALA A 200 4.06 1.94 13.84
C ALA A 200 4.09 1.02 15.08
N GLU A 201 4.13 1.60 16.28
CA GLU A 201 4.06 0.85 17.54
C GLU A 201 2.73 0.11 17.69
N ARG A 202 1.60 0.76 17.36
CA ARG A 202 0.26 0.17 17.48
C ARG A 202 0.00 -1.01 16.54
N TYR A 203 0.64 -1.07 15.38
CA TYR A 203 0.54 -2.23 14.49
C TYR A 203 1.14 -3.50 15.13
N GLY A 204 2.14 -3.34 16.01
CA GLY A 204 2.83 -4.44 16.65
C GLY A 204 3.43 -5.43 15.64
N SER A 205 3.61 -6.68 16.05
CA SER A 205 4.10 -7.76 15.17
C SER A 205 3.00 -8.38 14.29
N SER A 206 1.74 -7.98 14.48
CA SER A 206 0.59 -8.55 13.75
C SER A 206 0.46 -8.05 12.30
N ARG A 207 1.09 -6.92 12.00
CA ARG A 207 1.04 -6.23 10.70
C ARG A 207 2.42 -5.69 10.31
N PRO A 208 3.45 -6.56 10.14
CA PRO A 208 4.84 -6.15 10.00
C PRO A 208 5.07 -5.22 8.81
N LEU A 209 4.42 -5.46 7.66
CA LEU A 209 4.52 -4.58 6.49
C LEU A 209 3.94 -3.18 6.74
N LEU A 210 2.81 -3.06 7.45
CA LEU A 210 2.24 -1.74 7.78
C LEU A 210 3.06 -0.99 8.82
N ARG A 211 3.60 -1.72 9.80
CA ARG A 211 4.54 -1.19 10.78
C ARG A 211 5.80 -0.65 10.09
N ALA A 212 6.40 -1.43 9.20
CA ALA A 212 7.54 -1.01 8.39
C ALA A 212 7.24 0.25 7.58
N GLN A 213 6.08 0.28 6.93
CA GLN A 213 5.62 1.45 6.18
C GLN A 213 5.46 2.70 7.05
N ALA A 214 4.88 2.57 8.25
CA ALA A 214 4.71 3.69 9.17
C ALA A 214 6.06 4.25 9.64
N TRP A 215 7.02 3.37 9.95
CA TRP A 215 8.40 3.77 10.22
C TRP A 215 9.05 4.46 9.02
N GLU A 216 8.89 3.90 7.81
CA GLU A 216 9.44 4.50 6.59
C GLU A 216 8.85 5.89 6.31
N ASP A 217 7.53 6.05 6.46
CA ASP A 217 6.85 7.32 6.28
C ASP A 217 7.30 8.35 7.34
N ALA A 218 7.48 7.93 8.60
CA ALA A 218 8.04 8.77 9.66
C ALA A 218 9.47 9.26 9.35
N GLY A 219 10.32 8.36 8.83
CA GLY A 219 11.69 8.68 8.40
C GLY A 219 11.74 9.54 7.14
N GLY A 220 10.71 9.47 6.30
CA GLY A 220 10.57 10.26 5.06
C GLY A 220 10.25 11.74 5.27
N LEU A 221 9.69 12.10 6.41
CA LEU A 221 9.40 13.50 6.73
C LEU A 221 10.69 14.31 6.95
N PRO A 222 10.69 15.63 6.66
CA PRO A 222 11.83 16.50 6.97
C PRO A 222 12.17 16.46 8.47
N ALA A 223 13.44 16.27 8.82
CA ALA A 223 13.87 16.22 10.21
C ALA A 223 13.98 17.65 10.78
N ALA A 224 13.06 18.03 11.66
CA ALA A 224 13.20 19.24 12.48
C ALA A 224 14.22 19.03 13.63
N ALA A 225 14.30 17.80 14.15
CA ALA A 225 15.10 17.42 15.32
C ALA A 225 16.39 16.63 14.99
N GLY A 226 16.79 16.55 13.71
CA GLY A 226 18.07 15.97 13.29
C GLY A 226 18.00 14.56 12.67
N PHE A 227 19.13 14.16 12.07
CA PHE A 227 19.27 12.99 11.20
C PHE A 227 19.08 11.64 11.88
N ALA A 228 19.40 11.54 13.16
CA ALA A 228 19.43 10.28 13.89
C ALA A 228 18.04 9.64 14.00
N GLU A 229 16.99 10.43 14.22
CA GLU A 229 15.61 9.93 14.31
C GLU A 229 15.13 9.36 12.97
N ALA A 230 15.39 10.09 11.87
CA ALA A 230 15.06 9.62 10.53
C ALA A 230 15.82 8.34 10.16
N GLN A 231 17.11 8.27 10.53
CA GLN A 231 17.92 7.07 10.34
C GLN A 231 17.34 5.87 11.12
N ALA A 232 17.06 6.02 12.41
CA ALA A 232 16.48 4.96 13.24
C ALA A 232 15.13 4.46 12.70
N CYS A 233 14.30 5.36 12.17
CA CYS A 233 13.04 5.00 11.52
C CYS A 233 13.29 4.13 10.27
N PHE A 234 14.21 4.51 9.38
CA PHE A 234 14.51 3.71 8.19
C PHE A 234 15.20 2.37 8.52
N GLU A 235 16.03 2.31 9.57
CA GLU A 235 16.63 1.05 10.04
C GLU A 235 15.56 0.07 10.51
N ARG A 236 14.59 0.52 11.32
CA ARG A 236 13.43 -0.30 11.74
C ARG A 236 12.58 -0.75 10.55
N ALA A 237 12.31 0.14 9.61
CA ALA A 237 11.56 -0.21 8.40
C ALA A 237 12.31 -1.29 7.59
N LEU A 238 13.62 -1.15 7.44
CA LEU A 238 14.45 -2.10 6.69
C LEU A 238 14.43 -3.49 7.33
N GLU A 239 14.62 -3.59 8.64
CA GLU A 239 14.61 -4.87 9.37
C GLU A 239 13.30 -5.64 9.12
N GLU A 240 12.16 -4.96 9.24
CA GLU A 240 10.84 -5.55 9.01
C GLU A 240 10.64 -5.96 7.54
N TYR A 241 11.05 -5.13 6.59
CA TYR A 241 10.94 -5.46 5.17
C TYR A 241 11.82 -6.66 4.80
N GLU A 242 13.02 -6.76 5.35
CA GLU A 242 13.91 -7.91 5.14
C GLU A 242 13.30 -9.19 5.73
N ALA A 243 12.76 -9.12 6.94
CA ALA A 243 12.08 -10.24 7.59
C ALA A 243 10.86 -10.74 6.78
N CYS A 244 10.15 -9.85 6.10
CA CYS A 244 9.00 -10.19 5.26
C CYS A 244 9.37 -10.64 3.83
N GLY A 245 10.64 -10.51 3.42
CA GLY A 245 11.04 -10.70 2.01
C GLY A 245 10.52 -9.60 1.07
N ALA A 246 10.20 -8.41 1.60
CA ALA A 246 9.74 -7.26 0.82
C ALA A 246 10.93 -6.57 0.12
N HIS A 247 11.48 -7.23 -0.92
CA HIS A 247 12.74 -6.83 -1.53
C HIS A 247 12.70 -5.43 -2.17
N ARG A 248 11.59 -5.01 -2.77
CA ARG A 248 11.48 -3.65 -3.35
C ARG A 248 11.55 -2.60 -2.24
N ASP A 249 10.81 -2.82 -1.18
CA ASP A 249 10.77 -1.88 -0.06
C ASP A 249 12.11 -1.84 0.69
N SER A 250 12.75 -3.00 0.88
CA SER A 250 14.11 -3.09 1.43
C SER A 250 15.12 -2.29 0.59
N ARG A 251 15.09 -2.42 -0.74
CA ARG A 251 15.94 -1.62 -1.64
C ARG A 251 15.68 -0.12 -1.50
N ARG A 252 14.41 0.27 -1.37
CA ARG A 252 13.99 1.67 -1.17
C ARG A 252 14.51 2.22 0.15
N ALA A 253 14.33 1.50 1.26
CA ALA A 253 14.81 1.87 2.58
C ALA A 253 16.35 1.99 2.63
N ARG A 254 17.09 1.01 2.08
CA ARG A 254 18.57 1.10 1.97
C ARG A 254 19.03 2.30 1.15
N SER A 255 18.34 2.61 0.06
CA SER A 255 18.64 3.80 -0.76
C SER A 255 18.44 5.10 0.02
N ARG A 256 17.39 5.19 0.86
CA ARG A 256 17.15 6.33 1.75
C ARG A 256 18.21 6.45 2.84
N LEU A 257 18.56 5.35 3.50
CA LEU A 257 19.66 5.32 4.49
C LEU A 257 20.99 5.78 3.90
N ARG A 258 21.35 5.29 2.71
CA ARG A 258 22.57 5.73 2.02
C ARG A 258 22.54 7.24 1.73
N LYS A 259 21.40 7.79 1.29
CA LYS A 259 21.27 9.24 1.07
C LYS A 259 21.42 10.06 2.35
N LEU A 260 20.98 9.53 3.49
CA LEU A 260 21.21 10.16 4.80
C LEU A 260 22.68 10.12 5.21
N GLY A 261 23.35 8.97 5.03
CA GLY A 261 24.77 8.80 5.35
C GLY A 261 25.75 9.53 4.41
N VAL A 262 25.30 9.96 3.23
CA VAL A 262 26.09 10.73 2.24
C VAL A 262 26.07 12.25 2.51
N ARG A 263 25.31 12.74 3.51
CA ARG A 263 25.40 14.16 3.87
C ARG A 263 26.80 14.48 4.41
N PRO A 264 27.56 15.41 3.78
CA PRO A 264 28.88 15.79 4.26
C PRO A 264 28.78 16.40 5.66
N ALA A 265 29.78 16.11 6.50
CA ALA A 265 30.04 16.90 7.70
C ALA A 265 30.02 18.40 7.32
N ALA A 266 29.38 19.20 8.17
CA ALA A 266 29.13 20.62 7.98
C ALA A 266 30.18 21.34 7.12
N ALA A 267 29.73 21.91 6.00
CA ALA A 267 30.37 23.12 5.48
C ALA A 267 30.06 24.24 6.48
N ALA A 268 30.85 24.31 7.55
CA ALA A 268 30.99 25.51 8.33
C ALA A 268 31.52 26.60 7.38
N ASN A 269 30.76 27.69 7.26
CA ASN A 269 31.02 28.90 6.50
C ASN A 269 30.96 28.81 4.96
N ALA A 270 29.80 29.15 4.41
CA ALA A 270 29.72 29.92 3.17
C ALA A 270 28.63 31.00 3.36
N PRO A 271 28.93 32.28 3.07
CA PRO A 271 28.05 33.40 3.42
C PRO A 271 26.81 33.50 2.53
N ASP A 272 25.84 34.22 3.08
CA ASP A 272 24.51 34.54 2.58
C ASP A 272 24.49 34.93 1.09
N ILE A 273 23.77 34.17 0.26
CA ILE A 273 23.37 34.61 -1.08
C ILE A 273 21.86 34.83 -1.06
N GLU A 274 21.56 36.11 -0.90
CA GLU A 274 20.27 36.78 -1.02
C GLU A 274 19.69 36.55 -2.44
N TRP A 275 18.65 35.72 -2.56
CA TRP A 275 17.88 35.60 -3.80
C TRP A 275 16.97 36.82 -3.97
N ARG A 276 17.54 37.93 -4.46
CA ARG A 276 16.77 39.03 -5.05
C ARG A 276 16.47 38.75 -6.52
N GLY A 277 15.18 38.76 -6.84
CA GLY A 277 14.70 39.52 -7.99
C GLY A 277 14.62 38.79 -9.33
N LEU A 278 13.39 38.48 -9.71
CA LEU A 278 12.91 38.33 -11.08
C LEU A 278 13.38 39.48 -12.00
N THR A 279 13.72 39.17 -13.25
CA THR A 279 13.18 39.89 -14.40
C THR A 279 13.17 39.03 -15.66
N ARG A 280 12.00 38.98 -16.30
CA ARG A 280 11.85 38.74 -17.75
C ARG A 280 12.71 39.74 -18.51
N LEU A 281 13.20 39.38 -19.70
CA LEU A 281 12.84 40.10 -20.93
C LEU A 281 13.23 39.35 -22.20
N ASN A 282 12.42 39.63 -23.21
CA ASN A 282 12.28 39.08 -24.54
C ASN A 282 13.50 39.17 -25.48
N TRP A 283 13.51 38.22 -26.43
CA TRP A 283 13.75 38.32 -27.87
C TRP A 283 14.44 39.57 -28.44
N VAL A 284 15.51 39.32 -29.22
CA VAL A 284 15.85 40.11 -30.41
C VAL A 284 16.24 39.16 -31.56
N SER A 285 15.69 39.49 -32.74
CA SER A 285 15.79 38.85 -34.04
C SER A 285 17.20 38.70 -34.61
N TYR A 286 17.37 37.73 -35.51
CA TYR A 286 18.35 37.83 -36.59
C TYR A 286 17.65 37.68 -37.94
N ALA A 287 18.19 38.44 -38.90
CA ALA A 287 17.72 38.75 -40.24
C ALA A 287 17.47 37.54 -41.16
#